data_AF-A0A2T7VSA9-F1
#
_entry.id   AF-A0A2T7VSA9-F1
#
_cell.length_a   1.000
_cell.length_b   1.000
_cell.length_c   1.000
_cell.angle_alpha   90.00
_cell.angle_beta   90.00
_cell.angle_gamma   90.00
#
_symmetry.space_group_name_H-M   'P 1'
#
loop_
_entity.id
_entity.type
_entity.pdbx_description
1 polymer ?
#
loop_
_entity_poly.entity_id
_entity_poly.type
_entity_poly.pdbx_seq_one_letter_code
_entity_poly.pdbx_strand_id
1 'polypeptide(L)'
;MIENQKIRPAKVIGPLGESLTLDTLPPPSTTRWVVRRKAEVVAAVNGGLLTVDEVCTRYGLTVEEFAGWQRAIDRSGMPGLRVTRIQHYKSLYERQQKY
;
A
#
# COMPACT_ATOMS: atom_id res chain seq x y z
N MET A 1 16.28 -19.44 -21.38
CA MET A 1 15.93 -18.89 -20.06
C MET A 1 15.34 -17.52 -20.31
N ILE A 2 14.01 -17.43 -20.36
CA ILE A 2 13.34 -16.18 -20.75
C ILE A 2 13.24 -15.37 -19.47
N GLU A 3 14.11 -14.36 -19.37
CA GLU A 3 14.02 -13.32 -18.35
C GLU A 3 12.62 -12.74 -18.43
N ASN A 4 11.81 -13.05 -17.42
CA ASN A 4 10.46 -12.57 -17.26
C ASN A 4 10.58 -11.07 -17.01
N GLN A 5 10.80 -10.29 -18.07
CA GLN A 5 10.75 -8.84 -18.08
C GLN A 5 9.33 -8.50 -17.68
N LYS A 6 9.11 -8.42 -16.36
CA LYS A 6 7.90 -7.88 -15.76
C LYS A 6 7.68 -6.57 -16.48
N ILE A 7 6.66 -6.50 -17.32
CA ILE A 7 6.23 -5.27 -18.00
C ILE A 7 5.68 -4.41 -16.87
N ARG A 8 6.58 -3.78 -16.11
CA ARG A 8 6.23 -2.87 -15.04
C ARG A 8 5.84 -1.59 -15.77
N PRO A 9 4.59 -1.15 -15.71
CA PRO A 9 4.24 0.14 -16.28
C PRO A 9 5.12 1.19 -15.59
N ALA A 10 5.88 1.99 -16.35
CA ALA A 10 6.75 3.02 -15.78
C ALA A 10 5.97 4.11 -15.02
N LYS A 11 4.65 4.12 -15.22
CA LYS A 11 3.72 5.12 -14.72
C LYS A 11 2.35 4.48 -14.53
N VAL A 12 1.74 4.72 -13.37
CA VAL A 12 0.38 4.28 -13.05
C VAL A 12 -0.47 5.47 -12.67
N ILE A 13 -1.78 5.38 -12.91
CA ILE A 13 -2.70 6.44 -12.48
C ILE A 13 -2.91 6.27 -10.98
N GLY A 14 -2.50 7.28 -10.23
CA GLY A 14 -2.65 7.36 -8.79
C GLY A 14 -4.11 7.52 -8.37
N PRO A 15 -4.39 7.41 -7.07
CA PRO A 15 -5.74 7.41 -6.51
C PRO A 15 -6.46 8.77 -6.63
N LEU A 16 -5.72 9.81 -7.02
CA LEU A 16 -6.23 11.17 -7.23
C LEU A 16 -6.25 11.56 -8.73
N GLY A 17 -6.06 10.59 -9.64
CA GLY A 17 -5.88 10.85 -11.07
C GLY A 17 -4.48 11.38 -11.44
N GLU A 18 -3.62 11.57 -10.45
CA GLU A 18 -2.25 12.00 -10.65
C GLU A 18 -1.38 10.88 -11.22
N SER A 19 -0.35 11.32 -11.90
CA SER A 19 0.64 10.49 -12.57
C SER A 19 1.60 9.93 -11.52
N LEU A 20 1.41 8.67 -11.08
CA LEU A 20 2.20 8.05 -10.03
C LEU A 20 3.37 7.27 -10.63
N THR A 21 4.59 7.63 -10.21
CA THR A 21 5.85 6.99 -10.62
C THR A 21 6.64 6.56 -9.39
N LEU A 22 7.70 5.77 -9.59
CA LEU A 22 8.53 5.30 -8.47
C LEU A 22 9.16 6.45 -7.67
N ASP A 23 9.41 7.60 -8.30
CA ASP A 23 9.91 8.84 -7.67
C ASP A 23 8.83 9.61 -6.90
N THR A 24 7.55 9.45 -7.28
CA THR A 24 6.43 10.09 -6.57
C THR A 24 6.03 9.32 -5.32
N LEU A 25 6.58 8.12 -5.11
CA LEU A 25 6.32 7.33 -3.93
C LEU A 25 6.91 7.97 -2.67
N PRO A 26 6.31 7.70 -1.50
CA PRO A 26 6.89 8.13 -0.24
C PRO A 26 8.33 7.61 -0.11
N PRO A 27 9.27 8.42 0.42
CA PRO A 27 10.65 7.99 0.60
C PRO A 27 10.73 6.82 1.59
N PRO A 28 11.73 5.94 1.46
CA PRO A 28 11.89 4.77 2.35
C PRO A 28 12.08 5.15 3.83
N SER A 29 12.54 6.37 4.12
CA SER A 29 12.63 6.93 5.47
C SER A 29 11.27 7.36 6.08
N THR A 30 10.16 7.06 5.41
CA THR A 30 8.82 7.43 5.87
C THR A 30 8.41 6.60 7.09
N THR A 31 8.40 7.24 8.26
CA THR A 31 7.88 6.67 9.51
C THR A 31 6.43 7.04 9.78
N ARG A 32 5.92 8.14 9.22
CA ARG A 32 4.53 8.59 9.41
C ARG A 32 3.67 8.31 8.18
N TRP A 33 2.74 7.35 8.33
CA TRP A 33 1.79 6.96 7.30
C TRP A 33 0.50 7.77 7.38
N VAL A 34 0.41 8.82 6.54
CA VAL A 34 -0.84 9.56 6.31
C VAL A 34 -1.70 8.85 5.25
N VAL A 35 -2.99 9.15 5.25
CA VAL A 35 -4.02 8.61 4.34
C VAL A 35 -3.57 8.65 2.87
N ARG A 36 -3.01 9.78 2.44
CA ARG A 36 -2.48 9.97 1.08
C ARG A 36 -1.33 9.00 0.76
N ARG A 37 -0.31 8.89 1.63
CA ARG A 37 0.86 8.02 1.43
C ARG A 37 0.48 6.54 1.37
N LYS A 38 -0.48 6.12 2.20
CA LYS A 38 -1.03 4.76 2.13
C LYS A 38 -1.72 4.50 0.80
N ALA A 39 -2.53 5.46 0.34
CA ALA A 39 -3.22 5.36 -0.94
C ALA A 39 -2.25 5.32 -2.13
N GLU A 40 -1.17 6.11 -2.09
CA GLU A 40 -0.11 6.10 -3.09
C GLU A 40 0.57 4.71 -3.17
N VAL A 41 0.95 4.12 -2.04
CA VAL A 41 1.57 2.79 -2.02
C VAL A 41 0.61 1.70 -2.50
N VAL A 42 -0.66 1.74 -2.09
CA VAL A 42 -1.65 0.77 -2.57
C VAL A 42 -1.92 0.94 -4.07
N ALA A 43 -2.02 2.17 -4.58
CA ALA A 43 -2.20 2.42 -6.01
C ALA A 43 -0.98 1.99 -6.84
N ALA A 44 0.23 2.16 -6.31
CA ALA A 44 1.45 1.67 -6.96
C ALA A 44 1.48 0.15 -7.07
N VAL A 45 1.06 -0.55 -6.02
CA VAL A 45 0.97 -2.02 -6.05
C VAL A 45 -0.15 -2.50 -6.96
N ASN A 46 -1.35 -1.90 -6.86
CA ASN A 46 -2.49 -2.23 -7.73
C ASN A 46 -2.18 -1.95 -9.21
N GLY A 47 -1.44 -0.89 -9.49
CA GLY A 47 -1.00 -0.54 -10.84
C GLY A 47 0.19 -1.37 -11.35
N GLY A 48 0.76 -2.27 -10.54
CA GLY A 48 1.91 -3.10 -10.94
C GLY A 48 3.25 -2.37 -10.98
N LEU A 49 3.31 -1.16 -10.40
CA LEU A 49 4.54 -0.37 -10.26
C LEU A 49 5.50 -1.00 -9.23
N LEU A 50 4.93 -1.60 -8.18
CA LEU A 50 5.63 -2.30 -7.10
C LEU A 50 4.93 -3.61 -6.77
N THR A 51 5.68 -4.58 -6.26
CA THR A 51 5.08 -5.75 -5.60
C THR A 51 4.87 -5.49 -4.10
N VAL A 52 4.00 -6.28 -3.47
CA VAL A 52 3.81 -6.25 -2.01
C VAL A 52 5.13 -6.55 -1.29
N ASP A 53 5.91 -7.50 -1.80
CA ASP A 53 7.22 -7.88 -1.25
C ASP A 53 8.23 -6.72 -1.30
N GLU A 54 8.27 -5.98 -2.42
CA GLU A 54 9.11 -4.79 -2.55
C GLU A 54 8.68 -3.68 -1.57
N VAL A 55 7.38 -3.52 -1.33
CA VAL A 55 6.85 -2.56 -0.34
C VAL A 55 7.25 -2.97 1.08
N CYS A 56 7.08 -4.25 1.44
CA CYS A 56 7.49 -4.79 2.73
C CYS A 56 8.98 -4.58 2.97
N THR A 57 9.82 -4.85 1.97
CA THR A 57 11.27 -4.67 2.04
C THR A 57 11.67 -3.20 2.09
N ARG A 58 11.08 -2.34 1.26
CA ARG A 58 11.43 -0.92 1.13
C ARG A 58 11.02 -0.09 2.35
N TYR A 59 9.90 -0.42 2.96
CA TYR A 59 9.31 0.37 4.05
C TYR A 59 9.25 -0.35 5.40
N GLY A 60 9.71 -1.60 5.47
CA GLY A 60 9.63 -2.41 6.69
C GLY A 60 8.20 -2.71 7.13
N LEU A 61 7.24 -2.74 6.20
CA LEU A 61 5.83 -3.02 6.45
C LEU A 61 5.57 -4.51 6.46
N THR A 62 4.61 -4.98 7.25
CA THR A 62 4.12 -6.35 7.12
C THR A 62 3.11 -6.47 5.97
N VAL A 63 3.01 -7.66 5.39
CA VAL A 63 2.01 -7.97 4.36
C VAL A 63 0.59 -7.70 4.89
N GLU A 64 0.36 -7.95 6.17
CA GLU A 64 -0.92 -7.74 6.84
C GLU A 64 -1.27 -6.25 6.96
N GLU A 65 -0.28 -5.40 7.28
CA GLU A 65 -0.47 -3.94 7.31
C GLU A 65 -0.89 -3.41 5.94
N PHE A 66 -0.22 -3.87 4.88
CA PHE A 66 -0.55 -3.50 3.51
C PHE A 66 -1.94 -4.01 3.10
N ALA A 67 -2.26 -5.28 3.40
CA ALA A 67 -3.58 -5.85 3.14
C ALA A 67 -4.70 -5.10 3.87
N GLY A 68 -4.44 -4.62 5.09
CA GLY A 68 -5.35 -3.76 5.84
C GLY A 68 -5.63 -2.43 5.11
N TRP A 69 -4.61 -1.82 4.50
CA TRP A 69 -4.79 -0.60 3.71
C TRP A 69 -5.57 -0.88 2.43
N GLN A 70 -5.28 -1.98 1.75
CA GLN A 70 -5.96 -2.37 0.52
C GLN A 70 -7.46 -2.62 0.77
N ARG A 71 -7.81 -3.36 1.83
CA ARG A 71 -9.21 -3.58 2.24
C ARG A 71 -9.93 -2.30 2.63
N ALA A 72 -9.24 -1.37 3.29
CA ALA A 72 -9.83 -0.08 3.67
C ALA A 72 -10.17 0.77 2.44
N ILE A 73 -9.29 0.75 1.42
CA ILE A 73 -9.55 1.42 0.13
C ILE A 73 -10.66 0.71 -0.64
N ASP A 74 -10.64 -0.62 -0.71
CA ASP A 74 -11.65 -1.41 -1.43
C ASP A 74 -13.06 -1.17 -0.87
N ARG A 75 -13.21 -1.13 0.46
CA ARG A 75 -14.49 -0.93 1.13
C ARG A 75 -15.00 0.51 1.10
N SER A 76 -14.12 1.50 1.25
CA SER A 76 -14.54 2.88 1.57
C SER A 76 -13.72 3.95 0.86
N GLY A 77 -12.88 3.57 -0.11
CA GLY A 77 -11.97 4.47 -0.81
C GLY A 77 -10.93 5.11 0.12
N MET A 78 -10.36 6.23 -0.33
CA MET A 78 -9.41 7.02 0.46
C MET A 78 -9.95 7.47 1.84
N PRO A 79 -11.25 7.77 2.03
CA PRO A 79 -11.82 8.01 3.36
C PRO A 79 -11.66 6.86 4.35
N GLY A 80 -11.64 5.59 3.89
CA GLY A 80 -11.46 4.41 4.73
C GLY A 80 -10.08 4.33 5.40
N LEU A 81 -9.08 5.03 4.85
CA LEU A 81 -7.74 5.14 5.41
C LEU A 81 -7.63 6.25 6.48
N ARG A 82 -8.67 7.09 6.66
CA ARG A 82 -8.69 8.13 7.70
C ARG A 82 -8.81 7.47 9.06
N VAL A 83 -7.78 7.70 9.88
CA VAL A 83 -7.76 7.22 11.24
C VAL A 83 -8.54 8.19 12.12
N THR A 84 -9.75 7.82 12.52
CA THR A 84 -10.31 8.24 13.81
C THR A 84 -10.14 7.17 14.89
N ARG A 85 -9.65 5.95 14.57
CA ARG A 85 -9.50 4.85 15.52
C ARG A 85 -8.34 3.88 15.18
N ILE A 86 -7.08 4.33 15.32
CA ILE A 86 -5.88 3.47 15.12
C ILE A 86 -5.84 2.34 16.16
N GLN A 87 -6.37 2.58 17.36
CA GLN A 87 -6.31 1.64 18.48
C GLN A 87 -7.16 0.38 18.26
N HIS A 88 -8.21 0.44 17.43
CA HIS A 88 -9.17 -0.67 17.30
C HIS A 88 -8.74 -1.74 16.29
N TYR A 89 -7.86 -1.39 15.34
CA TYR A 89 -7.43 -2.34 14.30
C TYR A 89 -6.22 -3.18 14.71
N LYS A 90 -5.41 -2.77 15.68
CA LYS A 90 -4.32 -3.62 16.20
C LYS A 90 -4.84 -4.87 16.91
N SER A 91 -5.93 -4.75 17.67
CA SER A 91 -6.52 -5.86 18.43
C SER A 91 -7.43 -6.78 17.60
N LEU A 92 -7.93 -6.33 16.44
CA LEU A 92 -8.78 -7.16 15.58
C LEU A 92 -8.01 -8.21 14.78
N TYR A 93 -6.74 -7.98 14.47
CA TYR A 93 -5.96 -8.90 13.61
C TYR A 93 -5.17 -9.98 14.36
N GLU A 94 -4.87 -9.81 15.66
CA GLU A 94 -4.32 -10.90 16.49
C GLU A 94 -5.28 -12.09 16.63
N ARG A 95 -6.59 -11.88 16.42
CA ARG A 95 -7.62 -12.93 16.57
C ARG A 95 -7.88 -13.78 15.33
N GLN A 96 -7.40 -13.38 14.15
CA GLN A 96 -7.67 -14.13 12.90
C GLN A 96 -6.51 -15.03 12.45
N GLN A 97 -5.35 -14.94 13.11
CA GLN A 97 -4.16 -15.79 12.91
C GLN A 97 -4.19 -17.11 13.70
N LYS A 98 -5.26 -17.38 14.45
CA LYS A 98 -5.45 -18.65 15.17
C LYS A 98 -6.69 -19.37 14.69
N TYR A 99 -6.61 -20.00 13.51
CA TYR A 99 -7.35 -21.22 13.17
C TYR A 99 -6.61 -21.95 12.05
#